data_AF-A0AAN7PIG4-F1
#
_entry.id   AF-A0AAN7PIG4-F1
#
_cell.length_a   1.000
_cell.length_b   1.000
_cell.length_c   1.000
_cell.angle_alpha   90.00
_cell.angle_beta   90.00
_cell.angle_gamma   90.00
#
_symmetry.space_group_name_H-M   'P 1'
#
loop_
_entity.id
_entity.type
_entity.pdbx_description
1 polymer ?
#
loop_
_entity_poly.entity_id
_entity_poly.type
_entity_poly.pdbx_seq_one_letter_code
_entity_poly.pdbx_strand_id
1 'polypeptide(L)'
;VSGMLHNTGQSLVFRVDKDTKNHVNISGGPLAYRYQFEEIYIHYGTENQQGSEHHIHGYSFPGEIQLYGFNKDLYHNMSEAQHKTQGIVGISLMVQIGDTPNPELRLITSSFDKVKFKVEKCSSGDVSQVRPLQFSRILEVN
;
A
#
# COMPACT_ATOMS: atom_id res chain seq x y z
N VAL A 1 10.76 -7.45 5.42
CA VAL A 1 11.03 -6.53 4.30
C VAL A 1 11.12 -5.14 4.86
N SER A 2 12.11 -4.33 4.49
CA SER A 2 12.23 -2.92 4.89
C SER A 2 11.95 -2.03 3.69
N GLY A 3 11.54 -0.80 3.95
CA GLY A 3 11.23 0.16 2.90
C GLY A 3 10.96 1.55 3.45
N MET A 4 10.67 2.48 2.53
CA MET A 4 10.34 3.86 2.84
C MET A 4 8.89 4.16 2.51
N LEU A 5 8.20 4.80 3.44
CA LEU A 5 6.88 5.35 3.23
C LEU A 5 6.99 6.80 2.73
N HIS A 6 6.25 7.12 1.67
CA HIS A 6 6.24 8.40 0.99
C HIS A 6 4.81 8.92 0.85
N ASN A 7 4.59 10.17 1.27
CA ASN A 7 3.34 10.86 0.99
C ASN A 7 3.48 11.71 -0.28
N THR A 8 2.78 11.33 -1.36
CA THR A 8 2.83 12.04 -2.65
C THR A 8 1.89 13.24 -2.70
N GLY A 9 1.05 13.42 -1.67
CA GLY A 9 -0.05 14.38 -1.64
C GLY A 9 -1.34 13.89 -2.30
N GLN A 10 -1.30 12.74 -3.00
CA GLN A 10 -2.49 12.07 -3.56
C GLN A 10 -2.67 10.67 -2.97
N SER A 11 -1.57 9.97 -2.68
CA SER A 11 -1.57 8.63 -2.10
C SER A 11 -0.40 8.48 -1.12
N LEU A 12 -0.52 7.50 -0.23
CA LEU A 12 0.61 7.02 0.56
C LEU A 12 1.24 5.83 -0.16
N VAL A 13 2.55 5.91 -0.40
CA VAL A 13 3.30 4.93 -1.17
C VAL A 13 4.42 4.35 -0.32
N PHE A 14 4.37 3.06 -0.05
CA PHE A 14 5.49 2.33 0.53
C PHE A 14 6.32 1.70 -0.57
N ARG A 15 7.63 1.87 -0.53
CA ARG A 15 8.57 1.29 -1.49
C ARG A 15 9.59 0.43 -0.75
N VAL A 16 9.80 -0.78 -1.22
CA VAL A 16 10.82 -1.68 -0.68
C VAL A 16 12.21 -1.09 -0.92
N ASP A 17 13.10 -1.23 0.05
CA ASP A 17 14.50 -0.81 -0.11
C ASP A 17 15.21 -1.70 -1.14
N LYS A 18 15.96 -1.07 -2.06
CA LYS A 18 16.70 -1.79 -3.11
C LYS A 18 17.70 -2.81 -2.56
N ASP A 19 18.28 -2.53 -1.40
CA ASP A 19 19.29 -3.36 -0.76
C ASP A 19 18.68 -4.41 0.20
N THR A 20 17.35 -4.58 0.19
CA THR A 20 16.71 -5.56 1.06
C THR A 20 17.16 -6.98 0.70
N LYS A 21 17.57 -7.76 1.71
CA LYS A 21 17.95 -9.17 1.52
C LYS A 21 16.77 -10.12 1.53
N ASN A 22 15.59 -9.63 1.94
CA ASN A 22 14.38 -10.43 2.10
C ASN A 22 13.37 -10.00 1.03
N HIS A 23 13.28 -10.78 -0.05
CA HIS A 23 12.32 -10.54 -1.11
C HIS A 23 11.04 -11.35 -0.88
N VAL A 24 9.89 -10.72 -1.13
CA VAL A 24 8.58 -11.38 -1.13
C VAL A 24 8.16 -11.63 -2.56
N ASN A 25 7.76 -12.88 -2.86
CA ASN A 25 7.30 -13.26 -4.19
C ASN A 25 5.78 -13.52 -4.17
N ILE A 26 5.12 -13.07 -5.22
CA ILE A 26 3.72 -13.28 -5.54
C ILE A 26 3.66 -14.35 -6.64
N SER A 27 2.89 -15.41 -6.42
CA SER A 27 2.75 -16.52 -7.37
C SER A 27 1.43 -17.27 -7.12
N GLY A 28 1.04 -18.13 -8.07
CA GLY A 28 -0.22 -18.88 -8.01
C GLY A 28 -1.39 -18.17 -8.66
N GLY A 29 -2.61 -18.71 -8.48
CA GLY A 29 -3.81 -18.19 -9.13
C GLY A 29 -3.67 -18.18 -10.67
N PRO A 30 -3.99 -17.06 -11.35
CA PRO A 30 -3.85 -16.94 -12.81
C PRO A 30 -2.41 -16.64 -13.27
N LEU A 31 -1.43 -16.55 -12.36
CA LEU A 31 -0.08 -16.11 -12.69
C LEU A 31 0.78 -17.29 -13.18
N ALA A 32 1.31 -17.17 -14.39
CA ALA A 32 2.24 -18.15 -14.97
C ALA A 32 3.70 -17.99 -14.47
N TYR A 33 4.04 -16.83 -13.89
CA TYR A 33 5.39 -16.48 -13.43
C TYR A 33 5.37 -16.07 -11.96
N ARG A 34 6.56 -15.99 -11.38
CA ARG A 34 6.75 -15.37 -10.08
C ARG A 34 7.00 -13.89 -10.26
N TYR A 35 6.35 -13.10 -9.42
CA TYR A 35 6.52 -11.66 -9.36
C TYR A 35 7.15 -11.27 -8.03
N GLN A 36 8.11 -10.36 -8.02
CA GLN A 36 8.67 -9.83 -6.79
C GLN A 36 7.90 -8.57 -6.39
N PHE A 37 7.41 -8.53 -5.16
CA PHE A 37 6.75 -7.37 -4.57
C PHE A 37 7.72 -6.19 -4.40
N GLU A 38 7.27 -4.98 -4.76
CA GLU A 38 8.11 -3.77 -4.79
C GLU A 38 7.44 -2.56 -4.11
N GLU A 39 6.13 -2.35 -4.34
CA GLU A 39 5.44 -1.12 -3.90
C GLU A 39 4.03 -1.40 -3.35
N ILE A 40 3.59 -0.59 -2.38
CA ILE A 40 2.20 -0.52 -1.92
C ILE A 40 1.72 0.91 -2.12
N TYR A 41 0.53 1.04 -2.71
CA TYR A 41 -0.21 2.29 -2.81
C TYR A 41 -1.45 2.18 -1.93
N ILE A 42 -1.72 3.25 -1.20
CA ILE A 42 -2.86 3.32 -0.29
C ILE A 42 -3.66 4.56 -0.68
N HIS A 43 -4.87 4.28 -1.14
CA HIS A 43 -5.87 5.26 -1.52
C HIS A 43 -6.99 5.26 -0.50
N TYR A 44 -7.46 6.44 -0.15
CA TYR A 44 -8.56 6.62 0.78
C TYR A 44 -9.29 7.91 0.44
N GLY A 45 -10.60 7.93 0.65
CA GLY A 45 -11.38 9.13 0.44
C GLY A 45 -11.48 9.98 1.70
N THR A 46 -11.98 11.19 1.51
CA THR A 46 -12.36 12.09 2.61
C THR A 46 -13.68 11.68 3.26
N GLU A 47 -14.45 10.81 2.61
CA GLU A 47 -15.74 10.31 3.05
C GLU A 47 -15.76 8.79 3.09
N ASN A 48 -16.54 8.21 3.99
CA ASN A 48 -16.58 6.78 4.22
C ASN A 48 -17.22 5.96 3.07
N GLN A 49 -17.79 6.64 2.07
CA GLN A 49 -18.51 6.02 0.95
C GLN A 49 -17.73 6.06 -0.36
N GLN A 50 -16.55 6.70 -0.38
CA GLN A 50 -15.74 6.87 -1.57
C GLN A 50 -14.26 6.81 -1.19
N GLY A 51 -13.39 6.35 -2.09
CA GLY A 51 -11.95 6.33 -1.82
C GLY A 51 -11.17 5.27 -2.57
N SER A 52 -11.80 4.15 -2.90
CA SER A 52 -11.23 3.17 -3.82
C SER A 52 -11.25 3.71 -5.25
N GLU A 53 -10.20 3.42 -6.02
CA GLU A 53 -10.19 3.68 -7.45
C GLU A 53 -11.07 2.66 -8.18
N HIS A 54 -10.96 1.39 -7.79
CA HIS A 54 -11.79 0.33 -8.34
C HIS A 54 -13.19 0.33 -7.72
N HIS A 55 -14.17 -0.08 -8.52
CA HIS A 55 -15.55 -0.21 -8.13
C HIS A 55 -16.00 -1.66 -8.30
N ILE A 56 -16.78 -2.19 -7.36
CA ILE A 56 -17.38 -3.53 -7.45
C ILE A 56 -18.88 -3.35 -7.57
N HIS A 57 -19.46 -3.81 -8.68
CA HIS A 57 -20.89 -3.59 -9.00
C HIS A 57 -21.32 -2.10 -8.92
N GLY A 58 -20.42 -1.18 -9.26
CA GLY A 58 -20.68 0.27 -9.19
C GLY A 58 -20.52 0.89 -7.81
N TYR A 59 -20.20 0.11 -6.77
CA TYR A 59 -19.94 0.61 -5.43
C TYR A 59 -18.46 0.92 -5.24
N SER A 60 -18.18 2.12 -4.70
CA SER A 60 -16.87 2.51 -4.18
C SER A 60 -16.73 2.10 -2.73
N PHE A 61 -15.50 1.88 -2.29
CA PHE A 61 -15.13 1.55 -0.92
C PHE A 61 -14.42 2.75 -0.28
N PRO A 62 -14.45 2.89 1.06
CA PRO A 62 -13.76 3.97 1.76
C PRO A 62 -12.25 4.06 1.47
N GLY A 63 -11.62 2.94 1.09
CA GLY A 63 -10.24 2.94 0.64
C GLY A 63 -9.85 1.69 -0.15
N GLU A 64 -8.65 1.71 -0.70
CA GLU A 64 -8.06 0.63 -1.47
C GLU A 64 -6.55 0.55 -1.20
N ILE A 65 -6.06 -0.67 -1.03
CA ILE A 65 -4.62 -0.97 -0.93
C ILE A 65 -4.21 -1.73 -2.17
N GLN A 66 -3.32 -1.17 -2.97
CA GLN A 66 -2.80 -1.77 -4.19
C GLN A 66 -1.36 -2.22 -3.96
N LEU A 67 -1.08 -3.51 -4.14
CA LEU A 67 0.25 -4.08 -4.09
C LEU A 67 0.75 -4.28 -5.51
N TYR A 68 1.95 -3.78 -5.79
CA TYR A 68 2.60 -3.94 -7.08
C TYR A 68 3.89 -4.75 -6.96
N GLY A 69 4.13 -5.55 -7.99
CA GLY A 69 5.37 -6.28 -8.16
C GLY A 69 5.73 -6.44 -9.63
N PHE A 70 6.98 -6.78 -9.89
CA PHE A 70 7.49 -7.02 -11.24
C PHE A 70 7.79 -8.49 -11.48
N ASN A 71 7.69 -8.94 -12.73
CA ASN A 71 8.00 -10.30 -13.12
C ASN A 71 9.51 -10.54 -13.01
N LYS A 72 9.91 -11.17 -11.91
CA LYS A 72 11.33 -11.43 -11.60
C LYS A 72 11.93 -12.57 -12.43
N ASP A 73 11.08 -13.39 -13.05
CA ASP A 73 11.54 -14.49 -13.90
C ASP A 73 11.95 -13.97 -15.29
N LEU A 74 11.38 -12.83 -15.73
CA LEU A 74 11.65 -12.26 -17.06
C LEU A 74 12.45 -10.95 -17.05
N TYR A 75 12.39 -10.15 -15.97
CA TYR A 75 13.00 -8.82 -15.92
C TYR A 75 13.82 -8.62 -14.65
N HIS A 76 14.79 -7.71 -14.71
CA HIS A 76 15.71 -7.48 -13.59
C HIS A 76 15.16 -6.54 -12.51
N ASN A 77 14.24 -5.64 -12.87
CA ASN A 77 13.70 -4.65 -11.96
C ASN A 77 12.35 -4.08 -12.44
N MET A 78 11.64 -3.41 -11.54
CA MET A 78 10.37 -2.73 -11.79
C MET A 78 10.45 -1.71 -12.93
N SER A 79 11.55 -0.95 -13.00
CA SER A 79 11.72 0.13 -14.00
C SER A 79 11.77 -0.39 -15.43
N GLU A 80 12.33 -1.57 -15.65
CA GLU A 80 12.34 -2.25 -16.94
C GLU A 80 10.97 -2.90 -17.21
N ALA A 81 10.46 -3.63 -16.23
CA ALA A 81 9.27 -4.47 -16.37
C ALA A 81 7.99 -3.67 -16.63
N GLN A 82 7.84 -2.47 -16.06
CA GLN A 82 6.65 -1.62 -16.22
C GLN A 82 6.31 -1.26 -17.68
N HIS A 83 7.27 -1.37 -18.59
CA HIS A 83 7.09 -1.07 -20.01
C HIS A 83 7.05 -2.33 -20.89
N LYS A 84 6.83 -3.50 -20.29
CA LYS A 84 6.90 -4.80 -20.97
C LYS A 84 5.65 -5.63 -20.71
N THR A 85 5.32 -6.48 -21.68
CA THR A 85 4.22 -7.44 -21.57
C THR A 85 4.46 -8.41 -20.43
N GLN A 86 3.42 -8.71 -19.63
CA GLN A 86 3.53 -9.57 -18.43
C GLN A 86 4.57 -9.08 -17.40
N GLY A 87 4.98 -7.81 -17.47
CA GLY A 87 6.04 -7.27 -16.62
C GLY A 87 5.59 -6.93 -15.21
N ILE A 88 4.32 -6.58 -14.99
CA ILE A 88 3.81 -6.15 -13.69
C ILE A 88 2.67 -7.05 -13.22
N VAL A 89 2.59 -7.25 -11.92
CA VAL A 89 1.39 -7.74 -11.24
C VAL A 89 0.86 -6.65 -10.31
N GLY A 90 -0.46 -6.51 -10.27
CA GLY A 90 -1.17 -5.67 -9.30
C GLY A 90 -2.18 -6.51 -8.53
N ILE A 91 -2.24 -6.33 -7.21
CA ILE A 91 -3.28 -6.90 -6.35
C ILE A 91 -3.96 -5.75 -5.61
N SER A 92 -5.27 -5.61 -5.80
CA SER A 92 -6.06 -4.60 -5.08
C SER A 92 -6.86 -5.25 -3.96
N LEU A 93 -6.77 -4.66 -2.77
CA LEU A 93 -7.55 -5.01 -1.59
C LEU A 93 -8.50 -3.85 -1.29
N MET A 94 -9.81 -4.12 -1.31
CA MET A 94 -10.81 -3.12 -0.93
C MET A 94 -10.89 -3.02 0.59
N VAL A 95 -10.88 -1.79 1.11
CA VAL A 95 -10.96 -1.52 2.55
C VAL A 95 -12.36 -1.08 2.90
N GLN A 96 -12.99 -1.85 3.80
CA GLN A 96 -14.32 -1.55 4.34
C GLN A 96 -14.18 -1.13 5.81
N ILE A 97 -14.97 -0.14 6.21
CA ILE A 97 -15.09 0.24 7.63
C ILE A 97 -15.92 -0.82 8.34
N GLY A 98 -15.44 -1.26 9.49
CA GLY A 98 -16.16 -2.15 10.39
C GLY A 98 -15.80 -1.84 11.84
N ASP A 99 -16.46 -2.52 12.76
CA ASP A 99 -16.46 -2.17 14.19
C ASP A 99 -15.12 -2.50 14.88
N THR A 100 -14.36 -3.47 14.34
CA THR A 100 -13.09 -3.90 14.91
C THR A 100 -11.89 -3.45 14.06
N PRO A 101 -10.90 -2.75 14.63
CA PRO A 101 -9.67 -2.40 13.93
C PRO A 101 -8.90 -3.64 13.48
N ASN A 102 -8.42 -3.63 12.23
CA ASN A 102 -7.57 -4.71 11.72
C ASN A 102 -6.12 -4.52 12.22
N PRO A 103 -5.55 -5.48 12.98
CA PRO A 103 -4.21 -5.35 13.56
C PRO A 103 -3.09 -5.30 12.51
N GLU A 104 -3.26 -5.95 11.36
CA GLU A 104 -2.27 -5.94 10.27
C GLU A 104 -2.27 -4.58 9.55
N LEU A 105 -3.46 -4.03 9.28
CA LEU A 105 -3.57 -2.69 8.71
C LEU A 105 -3.00 -1.64 9.67
N ARG A 106 -3.17 -1.84 10.99
CA ARG A 106 -2.59 -0.97 12.01
C ARG A 106 -1.06 -0.85 11.93
N LEU A 107 -0.35 -1.90 11.52
CA LEU A 107 1.11 -1.81 11.37
C LEU A 107 1.50 -0.78 10.31
N ILE A 108 0.74 -0.74 9.22
CA ILE A 108 0.96 0.19 8.11
C ILE A 108 0.43 1.59 8.49
N THR A 109 -0.80 1.69 9.01
CA THR A 109 -1.43 2.98 9.33
C THR A 109 -0.75 3.69 10.50
N SER A 110 -0.14 2.98 11.45
CA SER A 110 0.64 3.59 12.55
C SER A 110 1.84 4.40 12.07
N SER A 111 2.34 4.11 10.87
CA SER A 111 3.44 4.86 10.25
C SER A 111 2.96 6.10 9.48
N PHE A 112 1.65 6.24 9.23
CA PHE A 112 1.09 7.38 8.49
C PHE A 112 1.24 8.68 9.28
N ASP A 113 1.16 8.61 10.61
CA ASP A 113 1.43 9.74 11.49
C ASP A 113 2.88 10.25 11.40
N LYS A 114 3.80 9.52 10.76
CA LYS A 114 5.19 9.93 10.54
C LYS A 114 5.45 10.58 9.17
N VAL A 115 4.45 10.64 8.29
CA VAL A 115 4.55 11.21 6.93
C VAL A 115 3.41 12.20 6.67
N LYS A 116 3.18 13.08 7.64
CA LYS A 116 2.01 13.97 7.71
C LYS A 116 2.03 15.05 6.63
N PHE A 117 3.23 15.50 6.24
CA PHE A 117 3.38 16.57 5.28
C PHE A 117 3.92 16.05 3.94
N LYS A 118 3.48 16.70 2.86
CA LYS A 118 4.00 16.48 1.50
C LYS A 118 5.52 16.58 1.52
N VAL A 119 6.23 15.61 0.94
CA VAL A 119 7.71 15.52 0.86
C VAL A 119 8.41 15.00 2.13
N GLU A 120 7.71 14.40 3.10
CA GLU A 120 8.38 13.68 4.19
C GLU A 120 8.70 12.22 3.81
N LYS A 121 9.91 11.77 4.16
CA LYS A 121 10.36 10.38 4.05
C LYS A 121 10.55 9.85 5.46
N CYS A 122 9.92 8.73 5.81
CA CYS A 122 10.14 8.08 7.10
C CYS A 122 10.67 6.66 6.86
N SER A 123 11.83 6.34 7.47
CA SER A 123 12.26 4.96 7.68
C SER A 123 11.39 4.36 8.77
N SER A 124 10.67 3.28 8.47
CA SER A 124 9.83 2.61 9.46
C SER A 124 10.72 1.88 10.49
N GLY A 125 11.13 2.62 11.53
CA GLY A 125 11.79 2.12 12.75
C GLY A 125 11.20 2.80 13.99
N ASP A 126 10.85 1.99 14.98
CA ASP A 126 10.33 2.22 16.34
C ASP A 126 9.35 3.40 16.60
N VAL A 127 8.18 3.11 17.17
CA VAL A 127 7.04 4.04 17.28
C VAL A 127 6.75 4.31 18.76
N SER A 128 7.38 5.35 19.31
CA SER A 128 6.92 5.94 20.57
C SER A 128 6.90 7.46 20.47
N GLN A 129 5.74 8.04 20.78
CA GLN A 129 5.48 9.44 21.14
C GLN A 129 5.35 10.47 19.99
N VAL A 130 4.21 10.53 19.28
CA VAL A 130 3.69 11.81 18.72
C VAL A 130 2.15 11.77 18.56
N ARG A 131 1.49 12.90 18.85
CA ARG A 131 0.02 13.10 18.81
C ARG A 131 -0.56 13.21 17.38
N PRO A 132 -1.86 12.92 17.18
CA PRO A 132 -2.41 12.40 15.92
C PRO A 132 -2.75 13.46 14.86
N LEU A 133 -2.71 13.08 13.56
CA LEU A 133 -3.67 13.63 12.60
C LEU A 133 -5.05 13.06 12.94
N GLN A 134 -6.15 13.77 12.65
CA GLN A 134 -7.51 13.30 12.96
C GLN A 134 -7.88 12.07 12.10
N PHE A 135 -7.40 10.90 12.54
CA PHE A 135 -7.81 9.56 12.16
C PHE A 135 -9.18 9.16 12.75
N SER A 136 -9.84 10.07 13.47
CA SER A 136 -11.06 9.86 14.27
C SER A 136 -12.32 9.57 13.44
N ARG A 137 -12.21 9.07 12.21
CA ARG A 137 -13.35 8.61 11.39
C ARG A 137 -13.14 7.33 10.60
N ILE A 138 -11.90 6.87 10.41
CA ILE A 138 -11.62 5.57 9.79
C ILE A 138 -11.30 4.50 10.85
N LEU A 139 -10.93 4.92 12.07
CA LEU A 139 -10.71 4.02 13.22
C LEU A 139 -11.62 4.29 14.41
N GLU A 140 -12.50 5.28 14.31
CA GLU A 140 -13.56 5.55 15.29
C GLU A 140 -14.88 5.76 14.54
N VAL A 141 -15.65 4.68 14.42
CA VAL A 141 -17.10 4.77 14.28
C VAL A 141 -17.64 3.75 15.28
N ASN A 142 -18.44 4.25 16.22
CA ASN A 142 -18.89 3.61 17.47
C ASN A 142 -19.35 2.15 17.37
#